data_AF-A0A538SLW4-F1
#
_entry.id   AF-A0A538SLW4-F1
#
_cell.length_a   1.000
_cell.length_b   1.000
_cell.length_c   1.000
_cell.angle_alpha   90.00
_cell.angle_beta   90.00
_cell.angle_gamma   90.00
#
_symmetry.space_group_name_H-M   'P 1'
#
loop_
_entity.id
_entity.type
_entity.pdbx_description
1 polymer ?
#
loop_
_entity_poly.entity_id
_entity_poly.type
_entity_poly.pdbx_seq_one_letter_code
_entity_poly.pdbx_strand_id
1 'polypeptide(L)'
;MSWRVSTLFAAGALAGCMASGPPAPAQTPPAPPAAGASSAPGGAVLLGTPLLLDRTDLRLGTTVQLAHVPSVSELHDLTLILGLAHIVVTFAEWPKDFAALQALNQTPEGVDVIALLPGYPPSQAAANAWNYVNAALRIVIVVPGPPPGSGVISDLNAMRHLERVIAQMNEPSRSGFERLQRPLSFRKILE
;
A
#
# COMPACT_ATOMS: atom_id res chain seq x y z
N MET A 1 7.32 7.19 -61.55
CA MET A 1 6.86 7.12 -60.14
C MET A 1 8.06 7.35 -59.25
N SER A 2 8.12 8.52 -58.63
CA SER A 2 9.24 9.01 -57.83
C SER A 2 8.80 9.09 -56.38
N TRP A 3 9.54 8.46 -55.47
CA TRP A 3 9.72 9.00 -54.12
C TRP A 3 11.05 8.48 -53.55
N ARG A 4 12.04 9.38 -53.51
CA ARG A 4 13.33 9.20 -52.84
C ARG A 4 13.15 9.56 -51.37
N VAL A 5 13.50 8.64 -50.46
CA VAL A 5 13.56 8.92 -49.02
C VAL A 5 14.88 9.64 -48.75
N SER A 6 14.79 10.95 -48.54
CA SER A 6 15.90 11.80 -48.12
C SER A 6 16.01 11.80 -46.60
N THR A 7 17.06 11.16 -46.09
CA THR A 7 17.61 11.38 -44.76
C THR A 7 18.38 12.70 -44.75
N LEU A 8 18.07 13.61 -43.84
CA LEU A 8 18.91 14.77 -43.55
C LEU A 8 18.86 15.13 -42.06
N PHE A 9 20.05 14.98 -41.47
CA PHE A 9 20.49 15.45 -40.15
C PHE A 9 20.58 16.99 -40.12
N ALA A 10 20.19 17.62 -39.02
CA ALA A 10 20.70 18.92 -38.56
C ALA A 10 20.35 19.08 -37.05
N ALA A 11 21.31 18.94 -36.12
CA ALA A 11 22.15 20.02 -35.59
C ALA A 11 21.29 21.19 -35.07
N GLY A 12 21.13 21.43 -33.76
CA GLY A 12 22.21 21.63 -32.80
C GLY A 12 22.57 23.12 -32.76
N ALA A 13 21.70 23.96 -32.17
CA ALA A 13 21.94 25.38 -31.98
C ALA A 13 21.87 25.72 -30.48
N LEU A 14 23.04 25.70 -29.84
CA LEU A 14 23.30 26.28 -28.53
C LEU A 14 23.79 27.72 -28.75
N ALA A 15 22.93 28.69 -28.48
CA ALA A 15 23.23 30.10 -28.21
C ALA A 15 21.97 30.64 -27.51
N GLY A 16 21.97 31.21 -26.31
CA GLY A 16 22.97 31.95 -25.58
C GLY A 16 22.29 33.25 -25.12
N CYS A 17 21.94 33.36 -23.84
CA CYS A 17 21.62 34.63 -23.18
C CYS A 17 22.18 34.60 -21.77
N MET A 18 23.44 35.04 -21.64
CA MET A 18 24.04 35.45 -20.38
C MET A 18 23.42 36.80 -19.98
N ALA A 19 22.58 36.81 -18.95
CA ALA A 19 22.24 38.02 -18.22
C ALA A 19 22.78 37.86 -16.80
N SER A 20 24.00 38.33 -16.58
CA SER A 20 24.67 38.39 -15.29
C SER A 20 24.04 39.50 -14.43
N GLY A 21 23.17 39.11 -13.51
CA GLY A 21 22.75 39.99 -12.39
C GLY A 21 23.82 40.05 -11.30
N PRO A 22 23.85 41.12 -10.49
CA PRO A 22 24.84 41.28 -9.40
C PRO A 22 24.72 40.14 -8.37
N PRO A 23 25.82 39.78 -7.68
CA PRO A 23 25.82 38.68 -6.72
C PRO A 23 24.88 38.99 -5.55
N ALA A 24 23.85 38.16 -5.40
CA ALA A 24 23.03 38.16 -4.20
C ALA A 24 23.90 37.75 -2.99
N PRO A 25 23.74 38.38 -1.81
CA PRO A 25 24.48 38.00 -0.62
C PRO A 25 24.15 36.55 -0.24
N ALA A 26 25.19 35.80 0.13
CA ALA A 26 25.09 34.41 0.56
C ALA A 26 24.13 34.29 1.75
N GLN A 27 22.96 33.68 1.52
CA GLN A 27 22.10 33.23 2.60
C GLN A 27 22.65 31.89 3.11
N THR A 28 23.18 31.91 4.33
CA THR A 28 23.44 30.70 5.12
C THR A 28 22.21 29.79 5.10
N PRO A 29 22.34 28.49 4.83
CA PRO A 29 21.23 27.55 4.97
C PRO A 29 20.70 27.63 6.41
N PRO A 30 19.38 27.70 6.62
CA PRO A 30 18.85 27.54 7.97
C PRO A 30 19.28 26.15 8.48
N ALA A 31 19.86 26.13 9.67
CA ALA A 31 20.21 24.90 10.37
C ALA A 31 18.98 23.98 10.40
N PRO A 32 19.13 22.68 10.11
CA PRO A 32 18.02 21.75 10.29
C PRO A 32 17.56 21.85 11.76
N PRO A 33 16.25 21.97 12.03
CA PRO A 33 15.78 21.93 13.40
C PRO A 33 16.26 20.62 14.03
N ALA A 34 16.90 20.76 15.19
CA ALA A 34 17.39 19.66 15.98
C ALA A 34 16.32 18.56 16.04
N ALA A 35 16.71 17.35 15.62
CA ALA A 35 15.92 16.16 15.81
C ALA A 35 15.66 16.01 17.31
N GLY A 36 14.51 16.53 17.74
CA GLY A 36 13.93 16.23 19.02
C GLY A 36 13.70 14.73 19.02
N ALA A 37 14.49 14.03 19.83
CA ALA A 37 14.27 12.65 20.20
C ALA A 37 12.91 12.55 20.90
N SER A 38 11.85 12.42 20.11
CA SER A 38 10.56 11.94 20.58
C SER A 38 10.64 10.42 20.58
N SER A 39 11.07 9.89 21.72
CA SER A 39 10.86 8.51 22.12
C SER A 39 9.36 8.23 22.20
N ALA A 40 8.76 7.89 21.06
CA ALA A 40 7.43 7.28 20.99
C ALA A 40 7.62 5.75 20.98
N PRO A 41 7.07 5.01 21.96
CA PRO A 41 7.09 3.56 21.93
C PRO A 41 5.95 3.09 21.02
N GLY A 42 6.29 2.66 19.80
CA GLY A 42 5.31 2.09 18.87
C GLY A 42 5.73 2.33 17.43
N GLY A 43 6.44 1.37 16.86
CA GLY A 43 6.87 1.38 15.47
C GLY A 43 5.68 1.65 14.54
N ALA A 44 5.62 2.85 13.99
CA ALA A 44 4.77 3.14 12.86
C ALA A 44 5.24 2.25 11.71
N VAL A 45 4.47 1.20 11.43
CA VAL A 45 4.68 0.37 10.25
C VAL A 45 4.49 1.29 9.06
N LEU A 46 5.58 1.81 8.51
CA LEU A 46 5.58 2.43 7.18
C LEU A 46 5.22 1.31 6.21
N LEU A 47 3.91 1.14 5.98
CA LEU A 47 3.33 0.29 4.95
C LEU A 47 3.72 0.89 3.60
N GLY A 48 5.00 0.76 3.24
CA GLY A 48 5.51 1.04 1.91
C GLY A 48 4.83 0.06 0.95
N THR A 49 3.75 0.53 0.33
CA THR A 49 2.80 -0.20 -0.49
C THR A 49 3.34 -0.92 -1.73
N PRO A 50 4.47 -0.53 -2.39
CA PRO A 50 4.87 -1.21 -3.62
C PRO A 50 5.65 -2.52 -3.41
N LEU A 51 6.10 -2.84 -2.19
CA LEU A 51 6.88 -4.06 -1.89
C LEU A 51 6.06 -5.19 -1.26
N LEU A 52 4.85 -4.89 -0.77
CA LEU A 52 4.00 -5.87 -0.09
C LEU A 52 3.21 -6.75 -1.07
N LEU A 53 3.07 -6.30 -2.32
CA LEU A 53 2.36 -7.00 -3.38
C LEU A 53 3.40 -7.48 -4.38
N ASP A 54 3.54 -8.81 -4.53
CA ASP A 54 4.43 -9.36 -5.53
C ASP A 54 3.94 -8.94 -6.92
N ARG A 55 4.85 -8.66 -7.85
CA ARG A 55 4.48 -8.33 -9.23
C ARG A 55 3.71 -9.46 -9.90
N THR A 56 3.83 -10.68 -9.42
CA THR A 56 3.04 -11.83 -9.87
C THR A 56 1.59 -11.79 -9.39
N ASP A 57 1.31 -11.09 -8.28
CA ASP A 57 -0.02 -11.02 -7.67
C ASP A 57 -0.89 -9.95 -8.34
N LEU A 58 -0.27 -9.02 -9.06
CA LEU A 58 -0.98 -7.99 -9.83
C LEU A 58 -1.21 -8.46 -11.26
N ARG A 59 -2.48 -8.51 -11.67
CA ARG A 59 -2.85 -8.64 -13.08
C ARG A 59 -2.29 -7.47 -13.89
N LEU A 60 -2.20 -7.63 -15.21
CA LEU A 60 -1.89 -6.51 -16.09
C LEU A 60 -3.03 -5.48 -16.00
N GLY A 61 -2.70 -4.24 -15.65
CA GLY A 61 -3.65 -3.15 -15.56
C GLY A 61 -3.18 -2.01 -14.66
N THR A 62 -4.00 -0.95 -14.62
CA THR A 62 -3.79 0.23 -13.79
C THR A 62 -4.08 -0.12 -12.33
N THR A 63 -3.19 0.31 -11.43
CA THR A 63 -3.35 0.15 -9.99
C THR A 63 -3.47 1.52 -9.36
N VAL A 64 -4.52 1.72 -8.56
CA VAL A 64 -4.70 2.93 -7.75
C VAL A 64 -4.44 2.59 -6.29
N GLN A 65 -3.70 3.45 -5.60
CA GLN A 65 -3.40 3.30 -4.18
C GLN A 65 -4.09 4.40 -3.39
N LEU A 66 -4.79 4.02 -2.33
CA LEU A 66 -5.50 4.90 -1.41
C LEU A 66 -5.03 4.63 0.01
N ALA A 67 -4.94 5.68 0.82
CA ALA A 67 -4.54 5.60 2.24
C ALA A 67 -5.74 5.65 3.20
N HIS A 68 -6.96 5.55 2.65
CA HIS A 68 -8.24 5.59 3.36
C HIS A 68 -9.25 4.70 2.64
N VAL A 69 -10.34 4.35 3.33
CA VAL A 69 -11.46 3.64 2.68
C VAL A 69 -12.11 4.58 1.67
N PRO A 70 -12.18 4.21 0.38
CA PRO A 70 -12.80 5.04 -0.62
C PRO A 70 -14.29 5.24 -0.33
N SER A 71 -14.74 6.47 -0.52
CA SER A 71 -16.15 6.81 -0.60
C SER A 71 -16.79 6.27 -1.87
N VAL A 72 -18.13 6.22 -1.90
CA VAL A 72 -18.88 5.78 -3.09
C VAL A 72 -18.60 6.67 -4.30
N SER A 73 -18.41 7.99 -4.10
CA SER A 73 -18.06 8.91 -5.19
C SER A 73 -16.65 8.63 -5.73
N GLU A 74 -15.67 8.37 -4.86
CA GLU A 74 -14.33 7.99 -5.32
C GLU A 74 -14.37 6.69 -6.12
N LEU A 75 -15.09 5.67 -5.65
CA LEU A 75 -15.25 4.42 -6.41
C LEU A 75 -15.92 4.64 -7.77
N HIS A 76 -16.86 5.59 -7.86
CA HIS A 76 -17.47 5.96 -9.12
C HIS A 76 -16.45 6.64 -10.06
N ASP A 77 -15.66 7.59 -9.56
CA ASP A 77 -14.63 8.28 -10.35
C ASP A 77 -13.57 7.30 -10.87
N LEU A 78 -13.25 6.27 -10.09
CA LEU A 78 -12.31 5.21 -10.51
C LEU A 78 -12.80 4.43 -11.74
N THR A 79 -14.10 4.39 -12.02
CA THR A 79 -14.63 3.75 -13.25
C THR A 79 -14.18 4.43 -14.53
N LEU A 80 -13.75 5.70 -14.44
CA LEU A 80 -13.25 6.47 -15.57
C LEU A 80 -11.80 6.13 -15.92
N ILE A 81 -11.10 5.38 -15.05
CA ILE A 81 -9.71 5.00 -15.26
C ILE A 81 -9.63 3.81 -16.20
N LEU A 82 -9.06 4.05 -17.39
CA LEU A 82 -8.86 2.99 -18.39
C LEU A 82 -7.91 1.91 -17.86
N GLY A 83 -8.35 0.66 -18.01
CA GLY A 83 -7.58 -0.51 -17.62
C GLY A 83 -7.41 -0.68 -16.11
N LEU A 84 -8.25 -0.05 -15.27
CA LEU A 84 -8.23 -0.28 -13.83
C LEU A 84 -8.39 -1.77 -13.52
N ALA A 85 -7.43 -2.32 -12.78
CA ALA A 85 -7.43 -3.71 -12.36
C ALA A 85 -7.36 -3.86 -10.84
N HIS A 86 -6.72 -2.91 -10.15
CA HIS A 86 -6.50 -3.01 -8.70
C HIS A 86 -6.75 -1.68 -7.99
N ILE A 87 -7.38 -1.78 -6.83
CA ILE A 87 -7.48 -0.71 -5.84
C ILE A 87 -6.79 -1.22 -4.57
N VAL A 88 -5.63 -0.65 -4.27
CA VAL A 88 -4.88 -0.96 -3.05
C VAL A 88 -5.30 0.03 -1.97
N VAL A 89 -5.88 -0.46 -0.89
CA VAL A 89 -6.30 0.36 0.24
C VAL A 89 -5.39 0.06 1.42
N THR A 90 -4.64 1.08 1.85
CA THR A 90 -3.74 0.99 3.00
C THR A 90 -4.41 1.60 4.21
N PHE A 91 -4.49 0.82 5.28
CA PHE A 91 -5.15 1.25 6.50
C PHE A 91 -4.11 1.70 7.53
N ALA A 92 -4.34 2.86 8.15
CA ALA A 92 -3.58 3.29 9.33
C ALA A 92 -4.00 2.52 10.59
N GLU A 93 -5.26 2.11 10.67
CA GLU A 93 -5.84 1.33 11.75
C GLU A 93 -6.93 0.38 11.23
N TRP A 94 -7.28 -0.64 12.01
CA TRP A 94 -8.36 -1.56 11.65
C TRP A 94 -9.72 -0.85 11.64
N PRO A 95 -10.54 -1.06 10.61
CA PRO A 95 -11.95 -0.67 10.62
C PRO A 95 -12.67 -1.33 11.80
N LYS A 96 -13.43 -0.53 12.55
CA LYS A 96 -14.09 -0.98 13.79
C LYS A 96 -15.26 -1.92 13.53
N ASP A 97 -15.96 -1.71 12.42
CA ASP A 97 -17.17 -2.43 12.05
C ASP A 97 -17.35 -2.51 10.53
N PHE A 98 -18.43 -3.17 10.10
CA PHE A 98 -18.79 -3.30 8.69
C PHE A 98 -19.28 -1.99 8.07
N ALA A 99 -19.84 -1.05 8.84
CA ALA A 99 -20.34 0.20 8.30
C ALA A 99 -19.19 1.01 7.66
N ALA A 100 -18.01 1.00 8.30
CA ALA A 100 -16.80 1.60 7.74
C ALA A 100 -16.34 0.95 6.42
N LEU A 101 -16.74 -0.29 6.12
CA LEU A 101 -16.36 -1.03 4.92
C LEU A 101 -17.43 -1.02 3.84
N GLN A 102 -18.63 -0.52 4.13
CA GLN A 102 -19.81 -0.67 3.28
C GLN A 102 -19.60 -0.14 1.87
N ALA A 103 -18.85 0.96 1.72
CA ALA A 103 -18.54 1.56 0.43
C ALA A 103 -17.82 0.59 -0.51
N LEU A 104 -16.97 -0.31 0.00
CA LEU A 104 -16.23 -1.28 -0.81
C LEU A 104 -17.16 -2.24 -1.57
N ASN A 105 -18.41 -2.42 -1.15
CA ASN A 105 -19.39 -3.20 -1.90
C ASN A 105 -19.81 -2.55 -3.24
N GLN A 106 -19.46 -1.28 -3.45
CA GLN A 106 -19.66 -0.55 -4.70
C GLN A 106 -18.40 -0.55 -5.58
N THR A 107 -17.44 -1.44 -5.29
CA THR A 107 -16.26 -1.59 -6.13
C THR A 107 -16.67 -1.96 -7.55
N PRO A 108 -16.08 -1.34 -8.59
CA PRO A 108 -16.39 -1.67 -9.97
C PRO A 108 -16.15 -3.15 -10.29
N GLU A 109 -17.00 -3.72 -11.15
CA GLU A 109 -16.87 -5.12 -11.54
C GLU A 109 -15.52 -5.41 -12.22
N GLY A 110 -14.93 -6.57 -11.91
CA GLY A 110 -13.64 -6.98 -12.48
C GLY A 110 -12.40 -6.30 -11.87
N VAL A 111 -12.58 -5.40 -10.91
CA VAL A 111 -11.50 -4.75 -10.16
C VAL A 111 -11.26 -5.46 -8.84
N ASP A 112 -10.01 -5.82 -8.56
CA ASP A 112 -9.62 -6.41 -7.29
C ASP A 112 -9.33 -5.32 -6.24
N VAL A 113 -9.89 -5.47 -5.04
CA VAL A 113 -9.55 -4.66 -3.88
C VAL A 113 -8.49 -5.39 -3.06
N ILE A 114 -7.39 -4.71 -2.79
CA ILE A 114 -6.29 -5.23 -1.98
C ILE A 114 -6.21 -4.40 -0.71
N ALA A 115 -6.63 -4.97 0.41
CA ALA A 115 -6.64 -4.30 1.71
C ALA A 115 -5.37 -4.65 2.50
N LEU A 116 -4.60 -3.63 2.88
CA LEU A 116 -3.40 -3.76 3.71
C LEU A 116 -3.70 -3.32 5.14
N LEU A 117 -3.73 -4.27 6.07
CA LEU A 117 -4.09 -4.02 7.47
C LEU A 117 -2.87 -4.07 8.40
N PRO A 118 -2.72 -3.09 9.31
CA PRO A 118 -1.61 -3.07 10.26
C PRO A 118 -1.94 -3.87 11.51
N GLY A 119 -1.00 -4.67 11.99
CA GLY A 119 -1.12 -5.42 13.23
C GLY A 119 -2.22 -6.48 13.23
N TYR A 120 -2.56 -6.96 14.42
CA TYR A 120 -3.61 -7.95 14.62
C TYR A 120 -4.99 -7.31 14.72
N PRO A 121 -6.08 -8.04 14.37
CA PRO A 121 -7.43 -7.55 14.56
C PRO A 121 -7.65 -7.14 16.02
N PRO A 122 -8.21 -5.95 16.28
CA PRO A 122 -8.44 -5.47 17.66
C PRO A 122 -9.55 -6.24 18.36
N SER A 123 -10.44 -6.88 17.59
CA SER A 123 -11.52 -7.71 18.09
C SER A 123 -11.95 -8.74 17.02
N GLN A 124 -12.63 -9.79 17.47
CA GLN A 124 -13.25 -10.77 16.57
C GLN A 124 -14.28 -10.10 15.63
N ALA A 125 -15.01 -9.10 16.10
CA ALA A 125 -15.97 -8.35 15.28
C ALA A 125 -15.27 -7.62 14.12
N ALA A 126 -14.11 -7.00 14.38
CA ALA A 126 -13.31 -6.34 13.34
C ALA A 126 -12.79 -7.35 12.30
N ALA A 127 -12.36 -8.55 12.72
CA ALA A 127 -11.97 -9.62 11.80
C ALA A 127 -13.17 -10.12 10.95
N ASN A 128 -14.32 -10.33 11.58
CA ASN A 128 -15.52 -10.84 10.93
C ASN A 128 -16.18 -9.83 9.98
N ALA A 129 -16.05 -8.52 10.22
CA ALA A 129 -16.62 -7.48 9.37
C ALA A 129 -16.22 -7.64 7.89
N TRP A 130 -14.99 -8.08 7.63
CA TRP A 130 -14.45 -8.32 6.29
C TRP A 130 -15.13 -9.45 5.53
N ASN A 131 -15.74 -10.41 6.22
CA ASN A 131 -16.45 -11.52 5.57
C ASN A 131 -17.78 -11.09 4.93
N TYR A 132 -18.28 -9.89 5.26
CA TYR A 132 -19.51 -9.33 4.70
C TYR A 132 -19.25 -8.41 3.49
N VAL A 133 -17.99 -8.17 3.14
CA VAL A 133 -17.64 -7.37 1.96
C VAL A 133 -17.84 -8.22 0.70
N ASN A 134 -18.76 -7.79 -0.16
CA ASN A 134 -19.11 -8.44 -1.42
C ASN A 134 -18.38 -7.77 -2.59
N ALA A 135 -17.05 -7.83 -2.56
CA ALA A 135 -16.16 -7.39 -3.64
C ALA A 135 -15.08 -8.45 -3.89
N ALA A 136 -14.37 -8.34 -5.01
CA ALA A 136 -13.19 -9.17 -5.28
C ALA A 136 -12.04 -8.75 -4.34
N LEU A 137 -12.08 -9.25 -3.10
CA LEU A 137 -11.23 -8.78 -2.01
C LEU A 137 -10.07 -9.73 -1.74
N ARG A 138 -8.90 -9.13 -1.53
CA ARG A 138 -7.66 -9.74 -1.06
C ARG A 138 -7.14 -8.97 0.15
N ILE A 139 -6.99 -9.65 1.29
CA ILE A 139 -6.53 -9.03 2.52
C ILE A 139 -5.11 -9.49 2.82
N VAL A 140 -4.22 -8.53 3.06
CA VAL A 140 -2.86 -8.75 3.54
C VAL A 140 -2.71 -8.06 4.89
N ILE A 141 -2.30 -8.82 5.89
CA ILE A 141 -2.11 -8.31 7.25
C ILE A 141 -0.63 -8.25 7.56
N VAL A 142 -0.15 -7.13 8.08
CA VAL A 142 1.25 -6.88 8.41
C VAL A 142 1.41 -6.80 9.91
N VAL A 143 2.03 -7.79 10.53
CA VAL A 143 2.13 -7.93 11.98
C VAL A 143 3.57 -7.76 12.47
N PRO A 144 3.81 -7.22 13.68
CA PRO A 144 5.17 -6.96 14.18
C PRO A 144 5.87 -8.20 14.78
N GLY A 145 5.21 -9.36 14.84
CA GLY A 145 5.71 -10.52 15.55
C GLY A 145 4.63 -11.58 15.72
N PRO A 146 4.82 -12.60 16.57
CA PRO A 146 3.85 -13.67 16.79
C PRO A 146 2.54 -13.18 17.41
N PRO A 147 1.43 -13.90 17.19
CA PRO A 147 0.11 -13.51 17.69
C PRO A 147 0.08 -13.58 19.23
N PRO A 148 -0.64 -12.66 19.89
CA PRO A 148 -0.68 -12.59 21.36
C PRO A 148 -1.40 -13.78 22.01
N GLY A 149 -2.16 -14.56 21.23
CA GLY A 149 -2.84 -15.75 21.71
C GLY A 149 -3.53 -16.54 20.60
N SER A 150 -4.03 -17.73 20.95
CA SER A 150 -4.67 -18.64 20.00
C SER A 150 -6.00 -18.13 19.44
N GLY A 151 -6.70 -17.25 20.17
CA GLY A 151 -7.94 -16.62 19.70
C GLY A 151 -7.72 -15.82 18.42
N VAL A 152 -6.66 -15.01 18.38
CA VAL A 152 -6.28 -14.23 17.20
C VAL A 152 -5.98 -15.15 16.01
N ILE A 153 -5.29 -16.27 16.21
CA ILE A 153 -5.05 -17.24 15.13
C ILE A 153 -6.37 -17.81 14.60
N SER A 154 -7.32 -18.12 15.49
CA SER A 154 -8.64 -18.60 15.09
C SER A 154 -9.37 -17.55 14.26
N ASP A 155 -9.33 -16.28 14.67
CA ASP A 155 -9.97 -15.17 13.95
C ASP A 155 -9.35 -14.99 12.56
N LEU A 156 -8.01 -14.99 12.46
CA LEU A 156 -7.31 -14.94 11.17
C LEU A 156 -7.67 -16.13 10.27
N ASN A 157 -7.71 -17.34 10.82
CA ASN A 157 -8.10 -18.52 10.06
C ASN A 157 -9.57 -18.46 9.60
N ALA A 158 -10.45 -17.77 10.32
CA ALA A 158 -11.85 -17.59 9.95
C ALA A 158 -12.08 -16.53 8.86
N MET A 159 -11.13 -15.64 8.59
CA MET A 159 -11.25 -14.60 7.56
C MET A 159 -11.21 -15.20 6.15
N ARG A 160 -12.33 -15.13 5.42
CA ARG A 160 -12.48 -15.73 4.08
C ARG A 160 -11.48 -15.16 3.07
N HIS A 161 -11.29 -13.85 3.10
CA HIS A 161 -10.50 -13.09 2.13
C HIS A 161 -9.05 -12.87 2.57
N LEU A 162 -8.62 -13.45 3.69
CA LEU A 162 -7.23 -13.36 4.14
C LEU A 162 -6.34 -14.19 3.21
N GLU A 163 -5.57 -13.46 2.41
CA GLU A 163 -4.61 -14.00 1.46
C GLU A 163 -3.28 -14.30 2.14
N ARG A 164 -2.77 -13.38 2.96
CA ARG A 164 -1.44 -13.52 3.56
C ARG A 164 -1.27 -12.74 4.86
N VAL A 165 -0.46 -13.30 5.76
CA VAL A 165 0.09 -12.61 6.92
C VAL A 165 1.58 -12.37 6.69
N ILE A 166 2.04 -11.14 6.88
CA ILE A 166 3.43 -10.72 6.75
C ILE A 166 3.94 -10.33 8.14
N ALA A 167 4.81 -11.15 8.72
CA ALA A 167 5.46 -10.87 9.99
C ALA A 167 6.72 -10.03 9.77
N GLN A 168 6.70 -8.79 10.24
CA GLN A 168 7.85 -7.87 10.26
C GLN A 168 8.65 -8.10 11.54
N MET A 169 9.81 -8.73 11.43
CA MET A 169 10.60 -9.16 12.59
C MET A 169 12.09 -8.95 12.34
N ASN A 170 12.85 -8.61 13.38
CA ASN A 170 14.32 -8.54 13.30
C ASN A 170 14.92 -9.93 13.04
N GLU A 171 14.37 -10.95 13.71
CA GLU A 171 14.73 -12.36 13.56
C GLU A 171 13.49 -13.17 13.13
N PRO A 172 13.33 -13.44 11.82
CA PRO A 172 12.22 -14.23 11.31
C PRO A 172 12.12 -15.62 11.95
N SER A 173 10.98 -15.90 12.58
CA SER A 173 10.71 -17.21 13.19
C SER A 173 9.26 -17.61 12.98
N ARG A 174 9.03 -18.90 12.72
CA ARG A 174 7.69 -19.48 12.65
C ARG A 174 7.08 -19.75 14.03
N SER A 175 7.86 -19.55 15.10
CA SER A 175 7.36 -19.78 16.45
C SER A 175 6.18 -18.86 16.77
N GLY A 176 5.10 -19.42 17.32
CA GLY A 176 3.84 -18.73 17.58
C GLY A 176 2.86 -18.69 16.39
N PHE A 177 3.31 -19.05 15.18
CA PHE A 177 2.48 -19.11 13.97
C PHE A 177 2.16 -20.54 13.53
N GLU A 178 2.49 -21.56 14.33
CA GLU A 178 2.39 -22.97 13.94
C GLU A 178 0.97 -23.39 13.59
N ARG A 179 -0.02 -22.74 14.22
CA ARG A 179 -1.46 -23.00 14.00
C ARG A 179 -2.08 -22.11 12.93
N LEU A 180 -1.32 -21.18 12.34
CA LEU A 180 -1.80 -20.35 11.26
C LEU A 180 -1.94 -21.22 10.00
N GLN A 181 -3.16 -21.28 9.45
CA GLN A 181 -3.48 -22.02 8.22
C GLN A 181 -3.39 -21.14 6.97
N ARG A 182 -3.07 -19.86 7.16
CA ARG A 182 -2.94 -18.86 6.12
C ARG A 182 -1.49 -18.73 5.67
N PRO A 183 -1.22 -18.35 4.40
CA PRO A 183 0.12 -18.06 3.94
C PRO A 183 0.83 -17.06 4.87
N LEU A 184 2.03 -17.44 5.31
CA LEU A 184 2.90 -16.62 6.16
C LEU A 184 4.14 -16.23 5.38
N SER A 185 4.49 -14.94 5.43
CA SER A 185 5.76 -14.43 4.92
C SER A 185 6.45 -13.62 6.00
N PHE A 186 7.77 -13.53 5.90
CA PHE A 186 8.58 -12.75 6.83
C PHE A 186 9.22 -11.59 6.10
N ARG A 187 9.23 -10.44 6.76
CA ARG A 187 9.97 -9.26 6.32
C ARG A 187 10.96 -8.89 7.41
N LYS A 188 12.25 -8.90 7.07
CA LYS A 188 13.29 -8.44 7.98
C LYS A 188 13.24 -6.91 8.07
N ILE A 189 13.22 -6.38 9.29
CA ILE A 189 13.41 -4.96 9.54
C ILE A 189 14.93 -4.75 9.56
N LEU A 190 15.43 -3.89 8.67
CA LEU A 190 16.82 -3.47 8.65
C LEU A 190 16.90 -2.16 9.44
N GLU A 191 17.61 -2.18 10.57
CA GLU A 191 17.99 -0.99 11.34
C GLU A 191 19.15 -0.24 10.67
#